data_AF-A0A6C0LZN4-F1
#
_entry.id   AF-A0A6C0LZN4-F1
#
_cell.length_a   1.000
_cell.length_b   1.000
_cell.length_c   1.000
_cell.angle_alpha   90.00
_cell.angle_beta   90.00
_cell.angle_gamma   90.00
#
_symmetry.space_group_name_H-M   'P 1'
#
loop_
_entity.id
_entity.type
_entity.pdbx_description
1 polymer ?
#
loop_
_entity_poly.entity_id
_entity_poly.type
_entity_poly.pdbx_seq_one_letter_code
_entity_poly.pdbx_strand_id
1 'polypeptide(L)'
;MNKELTHHEKKNLAHRIEQLKNKKHYKRIFQIVHEDSNRYTVNDNGVYLNINTLPSSTLIKIISYLNDVEKNKVVIPVPNEYIPYSESESSVSMSTQERHFFKRLRDSDQEMKVWGKINTDNQTEAETSDKPKIDIAPLFSD
;
A
#
# COMPACT_ATOMS: atom_id res chain seq x y z
N MET A 1 -18.93 18.98 31.65
CA MET A 1 -18.63 17.66 32.26
C MET A 1 -17.31 17.17 31.68
N ASN A 2 -16.28 17.01 32.51
CA ASN A 2 -15.00 16.44 32.07
C ASN A 2 -15.13 14.92 32.05
N LYS A 3 -15.48 14.34 30.90
CA LYS A 3 -15.49 12.89 30.74
C LYS A 3 -14.03 12.42 30.65
N GLU A 4 -13.59 11.66 31.64
CA GLU A 4 -12.31 10.96 31.55
C GLU A 4 -12.45 9.71 30.69
N LEU A 5 -11.48 9.48 29.80
CA LEU A 5 -11.45 8.28 28.97
C LEU A 5 -10.84 7.12 29.76
N THR A 6 -11.52 5.98 29.71
CA THR A 6 -11.01 4.71 30.23
C THR A 6 -9.79 4.23 29.43
N HIS A 7 -9.00 3.35 30.04
CA HIS A 7 -7.84 2.74 29.37
C HIS A 7 -8.25 2.00 28.07
N HIS A 8 -9.41 1.34 28.08
CA HIS A 8 -9.94 0.66 26.90
C HIS A 8 -10.27 1.63 25.77
N GLU A 9 -10.94 2.76 26.07
CA GLU A 9 -11.23 3.81 25.09
C GLU A 9 -9.93 4.43 24.52
N LYS A 10 -8.91 4.66 25.36
CA LYS A 10 -7.60 5.16 24.92
C LYS A 10 -6.89 4.18 23.99
N LYS A 11 -6.94 2.87 24.30
CA LYS A 11 -6.38 1.82 23.44
C LYS A 11 -7.09 1.77 22.08
N ASN A 12 -8.41 1.86 22.08
CA ASN A 12 -9.19 1.90 20.84
C ASN A 12 -8.85 3.15 20.01
N LEU A 13 -8.70 4.31 20.67
CA LEU A 13 -8.27 5.54 20.00
C LEU A 13 -6.90 5.39 19.34
N ALA A 14 -5.91 4.83 20.03
CA ALA A 14 -4.58 4.59 19.48
C ALA A 14 -4.67 3.70 18.23
N HIS A 15 -5.43 2.60 18.31
CA HIS A 15 -5.65 1.71 17.18
C HIS A 15 -6.29 2.43 15.98
N ARG A 16 -7.32 3.25 16.22
CA ARG A 16 -7.97 4.05 15.15
C ARG A 16 -6.98 4.99 14.46
N ILE A 17 -6.08 5.60 15.21
CA ILE A 17 -5.04 6.50 14.66
C ILE A 17 -4.05 5.71 13.79
N GLU A 18 -3.63 4.52 14.22
CA GLU A 18 -2.71 3.66 13.47
C GLU A 18 -3.31 3.20 12.12
N GLN A 19 -4.63 3.02 12.06
CA GLN A 19 -5.32 2.63 10.81
C GLN A 19 -5.44 3.77 9.78
N LEU A 20 -4.99 4.98 10.11
CA LEU A 20 -5.01 6.09 9.16
C LEU A 20 -3.95 5.88 8.08
N LYS A 21 -4.38 5.85 6.82
CA LYS A 21 -3.48 5.67 5.67
C LYS A 21 -2.83 6.97 5.20
N ASN A 22 -3.46 8.12 5.45
CA ASN A 22 -3.05 9.39 4.87
C ASN A 22 -2.24 10.24 5.88
N LYS A 23 -1.04 10.65 5.47
CA LYS A 23 -0.13 11.55 6.23
C LYS A 23 -0.80 12.85 6.69
N LYS A 24 -1.79 13.36 5.94
CA LYS A 24 -2.54 14.57 6.31
C LYS A 24 -3.23 14.44 7.68
N HIS A 25 -3.75 13.26 8.00
CA HIS A 25 -4.42 13.02 9.29
C HIS A 25 -3.43 13.04 10.45
N TYR A 26 -2.26 12.42 10.30
CA TYR A 26 -1.20 12.47 11.31
C TYR A 26 -0.74 13.90 11.58
N LYS A 27 -0.55 14.71 10.54
CA LYS A 27 -0.21 16.14 10.69
C LYS A 27 -1.29 16.87 11.49
N ARG A 28 -2.57 16.63 11.20
CA ARG A 28 -3.67 17.31 11.90
C ARG A 28 -3.77 16.87 13.36
N ILE A 29 -3.60 15.58 13.65
CA ILE A 29 -3.58 15.06 15.02
C ILE A 29 -2.41 15.65 15.80
N PHE A 30 -1.23 15.73 15.20
CA PHE A 30 -0.08 16.38 15.83
C PHE A 30 -0.34 17.85 16.14
N GLN A 31 -0.95 18.61 15.22
CA GLN A 31 -1.35 20.00 15.48
C GLN A 31 -2.29 20.12 16.68
N ILE A 32 -3.31 19.26 16.78
CA ILE A 32 -4.23 19.25 17.94
C ILE A 32 -3.46 19.06 19.24
N VAL A 33 -2.50 18.13 19.27
CA VAL A 33 -1.71 17.82 20.47
C VAL A 33 -0.74 18.94 20.81
N HIS A 34 -0.09 19.52 19.79
CA HIS A 34 0.83 20.64 19.93
C HIS A 34 0.11 21.89 20.46
N GLU A 35 -1.02 22.27 19.87
CA GLU A 35 -1.78 23.46 20.29
C GLU A 35 -2.38 23.32 21.69
N ASP A 36 -2.85 22.13 22.07
CA ASP A 36 -3.63 21.96 23.31
C ASP A 36 -2.81 21.54 24.53
N SER A 37 -1.73 20.77 24.33
CA SER A 37 -1.03 20.14 25.47
C SER A 37 0.49 20.17 25.39
N ASN A 38 1.08 20.28 24.20
CA ASN A 38 2.53 20.14 23.99
C ASN A 38 3.15 18.87 24.61
N ARG A 39 2.36 17.81 24.82
CA ARG A 39 2.79 16.55 25.43
C ARG A 39 3.15 15.53 24.36
N TYR A 40 4.35 15.66 23.82
CA TYR A 40 4.94 14.72 22.88
C TYR A 40 6.46 14.70 23.05
N THR A 41 7.08 13.60 22.61
CA THR A 41 8.54 13.45 22.62
C THR A 41 9.05 13.56 21.19
N VAL A 42 10.16 14.27 21.00
CA VAL A 42 10.86 14.35 19.72
C VAL A 42 12.25 13.75 19.88
N ASN A 43 12.64 12.88 18.95
CA ASN A 43 14.00 12.35 18.83
C ASN A 43 14.38 12.26 17.35
N ASP A 44 15.59 11.76 17.07
CA ASP A 44 16.11 11.64 15.69
C ASP A 44 15.25 10.74 14.79
N ASN A 45 14.47 9.83 15.39
CA ASN A 45 13.56 8.92 14.68
C ASN A 45 12.17 9.54 14.44
N GLY A 46 11.87 10.69 15.05
CA GLY A 46 10.64 11.44 14.82
C GLY A 46 9.89 11.82 16.09
N VAL A 47 8.57 11.93 15.95
CA VAL A 47 7.67 12.38 17.02
C VAL A 47 6.92 11.20 17.61
N TYR A 48 7.03 11.02 18.92
CA TYR A 48 6.33 10.01 19.69
C TYR A 48 5.23 10.65 20.54
N LEU A 49 4.06 10.04 20.49
CA LEU A 49 2.84 10.62 21.06
C LEU A 49 2.19 9.59 21.98
N ASN A 50 2.32 9.81 23.30
CA ASN A 50 1.80 8.89 24.29
C ASN A 50 0.37 9.27 24.70
N ILE A 51 -0.61 8.56 24.12
CA ILE A 51 -2.06 8.78 24.33
C ILE A 51 -2.44 8.77 25.81
N ASN A 52 -1.74 7.99 26.65
CA ASN A 52 -2.05 7.90 28.09
C ASN A 52 -1.72 9.20 28.85
N THR A 53 -0.77 9.98 28.35
CA THR A 53 -0.29 11.22 28.99
C THR A 53 -1.07 12.46 28.57
N LEU A 54 -1.90 12.35 27.52
CA LEU A 54 -2.70 13.46 27.02
C LEU A 54 -3.89 13.75 27.94
N PRO A 55 -4.23 15.04 28.12
CA PRO A 55 -5.41 15.41 28.89
C PRO A 55 -6.69 15.02 28.14
N SER A 56 -7.77 14.77 28.89
CA SER A 56 -9.06 14.35 28.33
C SER A 56 -9.60 15.33 27.29
N SER A 57 -9.34 16.64 27.43
CA SER A 57 -9.72 17.66 26.45
C SER A 57 -9.09 17.40 25.06
N THR A 58 -7.79 17.11 25.03
CA THR A 58 -7.06 16.82 23.79
C THR A 58 -7.56 15.51 23.17
N LEU A 59 -7.80 14.49 23.99
CA LEU A 59 -8.33 13.20 23.53
C LEU A 59 -9.71 13.36 22.88
N ILE A 60 -10.58 14.17 23.47
CA ILE A 60 -11.90 14.48 22.92
C ILE A 60 -11.78 15.20 21.56
N LYS A 61 -10.87 16.17 21.43
CA LYS A 61 -10.61 16.86 20.15
C LYS A 61 -10.15 15.90 19.06
N ILE A 62 -9.24 14.97 19.39
CA ILE A 62 -8.78 13.94 18.44
C ILE A 62 -9.93 13.02 18.05
N ILE A 63 -10.75 12.57 19.01
CA ILE A 63 -11.92 11.73 18.72
C ILE A 63 -12.90 12.44 17.80
N SER A 64 -13.21 13.71 18.07
CA SER A 64 -14.11 14.50 17.22
C SER A 64 -13.58 14.56 15.79
N TYR A 65 -12.30 14.85 15.63
CA TYR A 65 -11.65 14.88 14.33
C TYR A 65 -11.76 13.54 13.58
N LEU A 66 -11.47 12.42 14.25
CA LEU A 66 -11.56 11.09 13.63
C LEU A 66 -12.98 10.74 13.21
N ASN A 67 -13.97 11.08 14.04
CA ASN A 67 -15.38 10.85 13.71
C ASN A 67 -15.79 11.63 12.46
N ASP A 68 -15.29 12.85 12.27
CA ASP A 68 -15.59 13.65 11.08
C ASP A 68 -14.88 13.10 9.83
N VAL A 69 -13.67 12.56 9.98
CA VAL A 69 -12.97 11.87 8.88
C VAL A 69 -13.73 10.60 8.47
N GLU A 70 -14.29 9.85 9.41
CA GLU A 70 -15.01 8.62 9.14
C GLU A 70 -16.37 8.85 8.47
N LYS A 71 -17.11 9.89 8.87
CA LYS A 71 -18.39 10.27 8.24
C LYS A 71 -18.25 10.61 6.75
N ASN A 72 -17.08 11.10 6.34
CA ASN A 72 -16.80 11.48 4.96
C ASN A 72 -16.34 10.32 4.06
N LYS A 73 -16.34 9.08 4.56
CA LYS A 73 -16.15 7.91 3.70
C LYS A 73 -17.42 7.72 2.86
N VAL A 74 -17.36 8.14 1.60
CA VAL A 74 -18.41 7.88 0.61
C VAL A 74 -18.61 6.38 0.52
N VAL A 75 -19.75 5.92 1.05
CA VAL A 75 -20.23 4.56 0.79
C VAL A 75 -20.65 4.57 -0.67
N ILE A 76 -19.81 4.00 -1.53
CA ILE A 76 -20.21 3.76 -2.93
C ILE A 76 -21.27 2.66 -2.84
N PRO A 77 -22.54 2.94 -3.18
CA PRO A 77 -23.55 1.90 -3.21
C PRO A 77 -23.12 0.88 -4.27
N VAL A 78 -22.85 -0.35 -3.85
CA VAL A 78 -22.67 -1.45 -4.79
C VAL A 78 -24.05 -1.69 -5.39
N PRO A 79 -24.23 -1.58 -6.72
CA PRO A 79 -25.52 -1.87 -7.33
C PRO A 79 -25.87 -3.34 -7.06
N ASN A 80 -27.01 -3.58 -6.41
CA ASN A 80 -27.49 -4.92 -6.11
C ASN A 80 -28.05 -5.65 -7.35
N GLU A 81 -28.15 -4.98 -8.49
CA GLU A 81 -28.70 -5.54 -9.72
C GLU A 81 -27.70 -5.42 -10.87
N TYR A 82 -27.50 -6.55 -11.54
CA TYR A 82 -26.72 -6.64 -12.77
C TYR A 82 -27.48 -5.96 -13.91
N ILE A 83 -26.97 -4.85 -14.41
CA ILE A 83 -27.49 -4.18 -15.61
C ILE A 83 -26.71 -4.73 -16.81
N PRO A 84 -27.31 -5.58 -17.68
CA PRO A 84 -26.66 -5.95 -18.92
C PRO A 84 -26.45 -4.70 -19.78
N TYR A 85 -25.28 -4.60 -20.42
CA TYR A 85 -24.96 -3.49 -21.32
C TYR A 85 -26.10 -3.29 -22.33
N SER A 86 -26.87 -2.21 -22.20
CA SER A 86 -27.80 -1.81 -23.24
C SER A 86 -26.99 -1.21 -24.37
N GLU A 87 -27.25 -1.64 -25.61
CA GLU A 87 -26.59 -1.10 -26.81
C GLU A 87 -26.80 0.42 -27.02
N SER A 88 -27.61 1.05 -26.17
CA SER A 88 -28.00 2.46 -26.28
C SER A 88 -27.27 3.42 -25.33
N GLU A 89 -26.42 2.95 -24.41
CA GLU A 89 -25.76 3.83 -23.42
C GLU A 89 -24.24 3.94 -23.65
N SER A 90 -23.86 5.09 -24.23
CA SER A 90 -22.51 5.68 -24.25
C SER A 90 -21.45 5.05 -25.17
N SER A 91 -21.59 5.27 -26.48
CA SER A 91 -20.39 5.39 -27.32
C SER A 91 -19.66 6.69 -26.94
N VAL A 92 -18.86 6.65 -25.86
CA VAL A 92 -17.96 7.75 -25.52
C VAL A 92 -16.90 7.82 -26.61
N SER A 93 -17.06 8.78 -27.52
CA SER A 93 -16.07 9.07 -28.54
C SER A 93 -14.82 9.62 -27.87
N MET A 94 -13.83 8.75 -27.69
CA MET A 94 -12.52 9.14 -27.19
C MET A 94 -11.82 10.06 -28.19
N SER A 95 -11.06 11.03 -27.68
CA SER A 95 -10.17 11.84 -28.49
C SER A 95 -9.15 10.96 -29.23
N THR A 96 -8.60 11.47 -30.33
CA THR A 96 -7.54 10.76 -31.07
C THR A 96 -6.34 10.45 -30.18
N GLN A 97 -6.01 11.32 -29.22
CA GLN A 97 -4.91 11.11 -28.28
C GLN A 97 -5.17 9.93 -27.34
N GLU A 98 -6.38 9.85 -26.77
CA GLU A 98 -6.77 8.74 -25.89
C GLU A 98 -6.81 7.41 -26.66
N ARG A 99 -7.34 7.40 -27.88
CA ARG A 99 -7.33 6.21 -28.76
C ARG A 99 -5.91 5.69 -29.01
N HIS A 100 -4.97 6.58 -29.30
CA HIS A 100 -3.57 6.20 -29.47
C HIS A 100 -2.90 5.72 -28.17
N PHE A 101 -3.28 6.29 -27.02
CA PHE A 101 -2.76 5.87 -25.71
C PHE A 101 -3.15 4.42 -25.40
N PHE A 102 -4.44 4.07 -25.53
CA PHE A 102 -4.90 2.71 -25.27
C PHE A 102 -4.38 1.69 -26.28
N LYS A 103 -4.21 2.08 -27.55
CA LYS A 103 -3.59 1.22 -28.56
C LYS A 103 -2.16 0.83 -28.14
N ARG A 104 -1.35 1.80 -27.69
CA ARG A 104 0.00 1.51 -27.19
C ARG A 104 0.00 0.58 -25.98
N LEU A 105 -0.91 0.76 -25.03
CA LEU A 105 -1.02 -0.12 -23.86
C LEU A 105 -1.37 -1.57 -24.26
N ARG A 106 -2.30 -1.73 -25.21
CA ARG A 106 -2.68 -3.05 -25.70
C ARG A 106 -1.54 -3.75 -26.43
N ASP A 107 -0.79 -2.99 -27.23
CA ASP A 107 0.34 -3.51 -27.99
C ASP A 107 1.53 -3.83 -27.06
N SER A 108 1.74 -3.05 -25.98
CA SER A 108 2.75 -3.38 -24.95
C SER A 108 2.43 -4.64 -24.14
N ASP A 109 1.15 -4.91 -23.88
CA ASP A 109 0.72 -6.15 -23.20
C ASP A 109 0.91 -7.38 -24.10
N GLN A 110 0.85 -7.23 -25.42
CA GLN A 110 1.18 -8.29 -26.36
C GLN A 110 2.69 -8.55 -26.43
N GLU A 111 3.52 -7.51 -26.38
CA GLU A 111 4.98 -7.68 -26.32
C GLU A 111 5.43 -8.38 -25.03
N MET A 112 4.80 -8.12 -23.89
CA MET A 112 5.09 -8.84 -22.64
C MET A 112 4.79 -10.35 -22.71
N LYS A 113 3.84 -10.78 -23.55
CA LYS A 113 3.58 -12.21 -23.78
C LYS A 113 4.54 -12.86 -24.77
N VAL A 114 5.14 -12.10 -25.68
CA VAL A 114 6.09 -12.62 -26.68
C VAL A 114 7.44 -12.92 -26.05
N TRP A 115 7.91 -12.10 -25.10
CA TRP A 115 9.19 -12.32 -24.42
C TRP A 115 9.15 -13.42 -23.33
N GLY A 116 7.96 -13.85 -22.90
CA GLY A 116 7.80 -14.92 -21.90
C GLY A 116 7.86 -16.36 -22.45
N LYS A 117 8.04 -16.55 -23.77
CA LYS A 117 8.00 -17.88 -24.42
C LYS A 117 9.28 -18.34 -25.10
N ILE A 118 10.40 -17.61 -25.01
CA ILE A 118 11.63 -17.95 -25.75
C ILE A 118 12.68 -18.71 -24.89
N ASN A 119 12.48 -18.88 -23.58
CA ASN A 119 13.50 -19.51 -22.71
C ASN A 119 13.13 -20.87 -22.09
N THR A 120 12.26 -21.66 -22.72
CA THR A 120 11.96 -23.03 -22.25
C THR A 120 11.76 -24.01 -23.39
N ASP A 121 12.66 -24.03 -24.37
CA ASP A 121 12.80 -25.16 -25.30
C ASP A 121 14.25 -25.17 -25.81
N ASN A 122 15.17 -25.72 -25.01
CA ASN A 122 16.33 -26.43 -25.54
C ASN A 122 17.00 -27.28 -24.44
N GLN A 123 16.84 -28.59 -24.64
CA GLN A 123 17.71 -29.71 -24.22
C GLN A 123 17.44 -30.37 -22.87
N THR A 124 16.56 -31.38 -22.94
CA THR A 124 16.67 -32.64 -22.18
C THR A 124 17.18 -33.72 -23.14
N GLU A 125 17.84 -34.74 -22.57
CA GLU A 125 18.22 -36.06 -23.14
C GLU A 125 19.63 -36.12 -23.75
N ALA A 126 20.52 -37.08 -23.45
CA ALA A 126 20.43 -38.29 -22.62
C ALA A 126 21.84 -38.74 -22.19
N GLU A 127 21.83 -39.66 -21.23
CA GLU A 127 22.92 -40.35 -20.53
C GLU A 127 23.92 -41.11 -21.43
N THR A 128 25.17 -41.31 -20.97
CA THR A 128 25.72 -42.64 -20.58
C THR A 128 27.24 -42.62 -20.33
N SER A 129 27.63 -43.35 -19.26
CA SER A 129 28.86 -44.10 -18.97
C SER A 129 30.18 -43.80 -19.69
N ASP A 130 31.23 -43.47 -18.93
CA ASP A 130 32.37 -44.37 -18.65
C ASP A 130 33.60 -43.60 -18.10
N LYS A 131 34.12 -44.05 -16.95
CA LYS A 131 35.44 -43.65 -16.45
C LYS A 131 36.51 -44.36 -17.29
N PRO A 132 37.66 -43.71 -17.55
CA PRO A 132 38.86 -44.26 -16.92
C PRO A 132 39.89 -43.23 -16.42
N LYS A 133 40.86 -43.83 -15.72
CA LYS A 133 42.01 -43.39 -14.93
C LYS A 133 42.92 -42.24 -15.43
N ILE A 134 43.34 -41.46 -14.42
CA ILE A 134 44.72 -41.09 -13.99
C ILE A 134 45.67 -40.51 -15.05
N ASP A 135 46.20 -39.30 -14.81
CA ASP A 135 47.65 -39.10 -14.61
C ASP A 135 47.98 -37.75 -13.95
N ILE A 136 48.85 -37.83 -12.94
CA ILE A 136 49.41 -36.74 -12.16
C ILE A 136 50.76 -36.40 -12.79
N ALA A 137 51.05 -35.12 -13.05
CA ALA A 137 52.44 -34.67 -13.20
C ALA A 137 52.60 -33.23 -12.66
N PRO A 138 53.72 -32.94 -11.95
CA PRO A 138 53.98 -31.67 -11.29
C PRO A 138 54.74 -30.70 -12.20
N LEU A 139 54.74 -29.40 -11.91
CA LEU A 139 55.84 -28.52 -12.32
C LEU A 139 55.98 -27.33 -11.34
N PHE A 140 57.16 -27.26 -10.70
CA PHE A 140 57.78 -26.07 -10.10
C PHE A 140 57.90 -24.94 -11.17
N SER A 141 58.01 -23.64 -10.88
CA SER A 141 59.03 -22.90 -10.07
C SER A 141 58.42 -21.51 -9.69
N ASP A 142 58.88 -20.74 -8.70
CA ASP A 142 60.24 -20.37 -8.27
C ASP A 142 60.43 -20.41 -6.74
#